data_AF-A0A8J7Y8V3-F1
#
_entry.id   AF-A0A8J7Y8V3-F1
#
_cell.length_a   1.000
_cell.length_b   1.000
_cell.length_c   1.000
_cell.angle_alpha   90.00
_cell.angle_beta   90.00
_cell.angle_gamma   90.00
#
_symmetry.space_group_name_H-M   'P 1'
#
loop_
_entity.id
_entity.type
_entity.pdbx_description
1 polymer ?
#
loop_
_entity_poly.entity_id
_entity_poly.type
_entity_poly.pdbx_seq_one_letter_code
_entity_poly.pdbx_strand_id
1 'polypeptide(L)'
;MRLHNPNPDFLGSLLGSTSVDYIVAMNDVRMASGNKSGLALEQGNTSLDFSTRMRNGQIPPWWHTHIENGERTRVTIDADVSSSLVGGRSISVQQDKEIETDIIGQFNSTETRPIESERALLSNPLLYVNETRGQWDQENLTAAETPMKLDFTVFNPKPYPYTVTKIGYEITMNDVTVGEGETDRGYTIGPGQTETLGTTTAIQNENLDEWWVTHLERNQVTDLYIDFYLVVEAGGERFRIDLRAIDYSKTIETDIFDNKEQYPTGTNASADGGADAGTDDGTDAGTPTPTETATDSDGGLFGDGETATQTPGGETQTDAETSTESASPANPTKTPRPPSTGVTTETDDGLLALGR
;
A
#
# COMPACT_ATOMS: atom_id res chain seq x y z
N MET A 1 -18.39 9.70 -10.62
CA MET A 1 -17.77 10.48 -11.74
C MET A 1 -18.58 11.74 -11.98
N ARG A 2 -17.95 12.88 -12.29
CA ARG A 2 -18.64 14.11 -12.71
C ARG A 2 -18.49 14.32 -14.22
N LEU A 3 -19.59 14.59 -14.90
CA LEU A 3 -19.64 14.88 -16.33
C LEU A 3 -20.26 16.27 -16.54
N HIS A 4 -19.67 17.07 -17.44
CA HIS A 4 -20.24 18.35 -17.85
C HIS A 4 -20.74 18.26 -19.30
N ASN A 5 -22.02 18.52 -19.51
CA ASN A 5 -22.63 18.65 -20.84
C ASN A 5 -22.74 20.15 -21.22
N PRO A 6 -21.82 20.67 -22.07
CA PRO A 6 -21.77 22.09 -22.39
C PRO A 6 -22.78 22.54 -23.45
N ASN A 7 -23.63 21.65 -23.99
CA ASN A 7 -24.43 21.95 -25.18
C ASN A 7 -25.74 22.71 -24.82
N PRO A 8 -25.92 23.98 -25.25
CA PRO A 8 -27.03 24.83 -24.82
C PRO A 8 -28.36 24.59 -25.55
N ASP A 9 -28.33 24.00 -26.75
CA ASP A 9 -29.52 23.69 -27.56
C ASP A 9 -30.15 22.33 -27.19
N PHE A 10 -29.92 21.89 -25.94
CA PHE A 10 -30.36 20.60 -25.42
C PHE A 10 -31.86 20.60 -25.10
N LEU A 11 -32.69 20.51 -26.15
CA LEU A 11 -34.14 20.44 -26.05
C LEU A 11 -34.61 19.00 -25.80
N GLY A 12 -34.52 18.56 -24.54
CA GLY A 12 -35.10 17.29 -24.08
C GLY A 12 -34.08 16.37 -23.42
N SER A 13 -34.48 15.76 -22.32
CA SER A 13 -33.72 14.74 -21.60
C SER A 13 -33.28 13.62 -22.56
N LEU A 14 -31.98 13.28 -22.60
CA LEU A 14 -31.43 12.10 -23.28
C LEU A 14 -31.85 10.78 -22.59
N LEU A 15 -33.09 10.69 -22.07
CA LEU A 15 -33.62 9.54 -21.36
C LEU A 15 -33.44 8.28 -22.23
N GLY A 16 -32.58 7.37 -21.79
CA GLY A 16 -32.50 6.04 -22.37
C GLY A 16 -31.53 5.84 -23.54
N SER A 17 -30.96 6.89 -24.14
CA SER A 17 -30.16 6.76 -25.38
C SER A 17 -28.64 6.88 -25.19
N THR A 18 -28.21 7.11 -23.97
CA THR A 18 -26.79 7.27 -23.62
C THR A 18 -26.28 6.03 -22.91
N SER A 19 -25.13 5.53 -23.36
CA SER A 19 -24.38 4.48 -22.72
C SER A 19 -22.99 4.98 -22.33
N VAL A 20 -22.49 4.50 -21.20
CA VAL A 20 -21.13 4.73 -20.74
C VAL A 20 -20.48 3.38 -20.56
N ASP A 21 -19.44 3.13 -21.34
CA ASP A 21 -18.47 2.06 -21.10
C ASP A 21 -17.34 2.66 -20.27
N TYR A 22 -16.86 1.95 -19.26
CA TYR A 22 -15.74 2.45 -18.46
C TYR A 22 -14.80 1.36 -18.01
N ILE A 23 -13.57 1.77 -17.73
CA ILE A 23 -12.45 0.97 -17.27
C ILE A 23 -11.86 1.66 -16.05
N VAL A 24 -11.59 0.90 -15.00
CA VAL A 24 -10.85 1.36 -13.84
C VAL A 24 -9.51 0.64 -13.84
N ALA A 25 -8.42 1.42 -13.86
CA ALA A 25 -7.06 0.93 -13.77
C ALA A 25 -6.35 1.54 -12.56
N MET A 26 -5.42 0.78 -11.97
CA MET A 26 -4.54 1.23 -10.90
C MET A 26 -3.11 0.92 -11.34
N ASN A 27 -2.30 1.95 -11.62
CA ASN A 27 -0.99 1.80 -12.28
C ASN A 27 -1.06 0.93 -13.54
N ASP A 28 -2.00 1.25 -14.43
CA ASP A 28 -2.28 0.52 -15.68
C ASP A 28 -2.76 -0.94 -15.51
N VAL A 29 -2.85 -1.46 -14.29
CA VAL A 29 -3.46 -2.75 -14.00
C VAL A 29 -4.98 -2.60 -14.03
N ARG A 30 -5.63 -3.30 -14.96
CA ARG A 30 -7.08 -3.20 -15.18
C ARG A 30 -7.86 -3.90 -14.07
N MET A 31 -8.25 -3.12 -13.06
CA MET A 31 -8.98 -3.62 -11.90
C MET A 31 -10.43 -3.95 -12.22
N ALA A 32 -11.06 -3.16 -13.09
CA ALA A 32 -12.47 -3.28 -13.34
C ALA A 32 -12.90 -2.71 -14.69
N SER A 33 -14.07 -3.12 -15.16
CA SER A 33 -14.72 -2.55 -16.33
C SER A 33 -16.22 -2.76 -16.26
N GLY A 34 -17.00 -1.81 -16.76
CA GLY A 34 -18.45 -1.89 -16.77
C GLY A 34 -19.08 -1.15 -17.95
N ASN A 35 -20.36 -1.42 -18.17
CA ASN A 35 -21.22 -0.66 -19.08
C ASN A 35 -22.46 -0.24 -18.29
N LYS A 36 -22.88 1.01 -18.46
CA LYS A 36 -24.16 1.51 -17.98
C LYS A 36 -24.90 2.17 -19.13
N SER A 37 -26.02 1.58 -19.50
CA SER A 37 -26.90 2.07 -20.57
C SER A 37 -28.14 2.75 -20.00
N GLY A 38 -28.78 3.58 -20.82
CA GLY A 38 -30.04 4.22 -20.49
C GLY A 38 -29.91 5.48 -19.61
N LEU A 39 -28.73 6.11 -19.61
CA LEU A 39 -28.46 7.27 -18.78
C LEU A 39 -29.19 8.51 -19.31
N ALA A 40 -29.88 9.19 -18.40
CA ALA A 40 -30.41 10.52 -18.64
C ALA A 40 -29.30 11.53 -18.34
N LEU A 41 -28.75 12.15 -19.37
CA LEU A 41 -27.89 13.31 -19.20
C LEU A 41 -28.72 14.55 -19.43
N GLU A 42 -28.66 15.49 -18.49
CA GLU A 42 -29.22 16.83 -18.66
C GLU A 42 -28.11 17.79 -19.11
N GLN A 43 -28.48 19.03 -19.42
CA GLN A 43 -27.48 20.09 -19.64
C GLN A 43 -26.77 20.42 -18.31
N GLY A 44 -25.46 20.69 -18.37
CA GLY A 44 -24.68 21.07 -17.19
C GLY A 44 -24.02 19.88 -16.49
N ASN A 45 -23.82 19.99 -15.17
CA ASN A 45 -23.08 19.01 -14.38
C ASN A 45 -23.99 17.84 -13.97
N THR A 46 -23.61 16.64 -14.33
CA THR A 46 -24.24 15.40 -13.88
C THR A 46 -23.23 14.55 -13.12
N SER A 47 -23.59 14.10 -11.92
CA SER A 47 -22.85 13.03 -11.23
C SER A 47 -23.42 11.68 -11.65
N LEU A 48 -22.54 10.77 -12.06
CA LEU A 48 -22.89 9.40 -12.39
C LEU A 48 -22.27 8.46 -11.36
N ASP A 49 -23.16 7.70 -10.71
CA ASP A 49 -22.79 6.65 -9.77
C ASP A 49 -22.67 5.31 -10.50
N PHE A 50 -21.54 4.67 -10.27
CA PHE A 50 -21.17 3.41 -10.88
C PHE A 50 -20.90 2.40 -9.77
N SER A 51 -21.58 1.26 -9.85
CA SER A 51 -21.23 0.07 -9.08
C SER A 51 -20.59 -0.91 -10.04
N THR A 52 -19.38 -1.36 -9.73
CA THR A 52 -18.67 -2.35 -10.54
C THR A 52 -17.96 -3.36 -9.68
N ARG A 53 -17.85 -4.58 -10.19
CA ARG A 53 -17.11 -5.65 -9.54
C ARG A 53 -15.64 -5.52 -9.90
N MET A 54 -14.80 -5.39 -8.88
CA MET A 54 -13.36 -5.45 -9.04
C MET A 54 -12.89 -6.89 -9.17
N ARG A 55 -11.77 -7.09 -9.89
CA ARG A 55 -11.13 -8.39 -10.07
C ARG A 55 -10.06 -8.57 -9.00
N ASN A 56 -10.38 -9.28 -7.92
CA ASN A 56 -9.42 -9.48 -6.81
C ASN A 56 -8.11 -10.15 -7.26
N GLY A 57 -8.13 -11.01 -8.28
CA GLY A 57 -6.90 -11.57 -8.86
C GLY A 57 -5.98 -10.56 -9.55
N GLN A 58 -6.38 -9.28 -9.65
CA GLN A 58 -5.53 -8.18 -10.10
C GLN A 58 -4.87 -7.43 -8.94
N ILE A 59 -5.20 -7.75 -7.68
CA ILE A 59 -4.58 -7.12 -6.50
C ILE A 59 -3.09 -7.44 -6.41
N PRO A 60 -2.62 -8.69 -6.55
CA PRO A 60 -1.18 -8.95 -6.49
C PRO A 60 -0.39 -8.23 -7.61
N PRO A 61 -0.83 -8.23 -8.88
CA PRO A 61 -0.21 -7.42 -9.93
C PRO A 61 -0.23 -5.90 -9.65
N TRP A 62 -1.35 -5.35 -9.18
CA TRP A 62 -1.43 -3.93 -8.82
C TRP A 62 -0.48 -3.60 -7.68
N TRP A 63 -0.49 -4.40 -6.61
CA TRP A 63 0.37 -4.21 -5.45
C TRP A 63 1.86 -4.17 -5.84
N HIS A 64 2.30 -5.09 -6.70
CA HIS A 64 3.66 -5.05 -7.24
C HIS A 64 3.98 -3.69 -7.86
N THR A 65 3.13 -3.19 -8.77
CA THR A 65 3.36 -1.88 -9.40
C THR A 65 3.32 -0.71 -8.41
N HIS A 66 2.53 -0.83 -7.34
CA HIS A 66 2.46 0.18 -6.29
C HIS A 66 3.79 0.28 -5.54
N ILE A 67 4.37 -0.86 -5.14
CA ILE A 67 5.67 -0.91 -4.47
C ILE A 67 6.81 -0.51 -5.42
N GLU A 68 6.79 -0.99 -6.67
CA GLU A 68 7.77 -0.63 -7.71
C GLU A 68 7.80 0.87 -7.98
N ASN A 69 6.64 1.53 -7.93
CA ASN A 69 6.51 2.98 -8.07
C ASN A 69 6.76 3.77 -6.77
N GLY A 70 7.34 3.13 -5.75
CA GLY A 70 7.66 3.79 -4.48
C GLY A 70 6.42 4.13 -3.67
N GLU A 71 5.50 3.16 -3.54
CA GLU A 71 4.24 3.29 -2.81
C GLU A 71 3.26 4.31 -3.40
N ARG A 72 3.26 4.39 -4.73
CA ARG A 72 2.40 5.31 -5.49
C ARG A 72 1.45 4.54 -6.40
N THR A 73 0.19 4.93 -6.39
CA THR A 73 -0.81 4.44 -7.31
C THR A 73 -1.53 5.57 -8.01
N ARG A 74 -1.49 5.55 -9.34
CA ARG A 74 -2.40 6.32 -10.18
C ARG A 74 -3.64 5.49 -10.46
N VAL A 75 -4.76 5.93 -9.93
CA VAL A 75 -6.09 5.40 -10.25
C VAL A 75 -6.60 6.17 -11.46
N THR A 76 -6.90 5.47 -12.54
CA THR A 76 -7.43 6.05 -13.78
C THR A 76 -8.79 5.44 -14.09
N ILE A 77 -9.77 6.30 -14.35
CA ILE A 77 -11.10 5.92 -14.81
C ILE A 77 -11.28 6.47 -16.22
N ASP A 78 -11.21 5.57 -17.20
CA ASP A 78 -11.47 5.88 -18.60
C ASP A 78 -12.92 5.54 -18.91
N ALA A 79 -13.69 6.53 -19.34
CA ALA A 79 -15.10 6.38 -19.67
C ALA A 79 -15.40 6.84 -21.10
N ASP A 80 -15.95 5.95 -21.91
CA ASP A 80 -16.44 6.23 -23.26
C ASP A 80 -17.95 6.44 -23.21
N VAL A 81 -18.37 7.70 -23.35
CA VAL A 81 -19.77 8.10 -23.39
C VAL A 81 -20.25 8.08 -24.83
N SER A 82 -21.23 7.23 -25.15
CA SER A 82 -21.83 7.12 -26.48
C SER A 82 -23.31 7.51 -26.45
N SER A 83 -23.76 8.25 -27.46
CA SER A 83 -25.17 8.63 -27.62
C SER A 83 -25.66 8.36 -29.04
N SER A 84 -26.75 7.60 -29.15
CA SER A 84 -27.36 7.27 -30.44
C SER A 84 -28.06 8.47 -31.09
N LEU A 85 -28.39 9.52 -30.34
CA LEU A 85 -29.08 10.71 -30.81
C LEU A 85 -28.14 11.77 -31.43
N VAL A 86 -26.84 11.68 -31.17
CA VAL A 86 -25.82 12.58 -31.76
C VAL A 86 -25.03 11.85 -32.85
N GLY A 87 -25.72 11.11 -33.71
CA GLY A 87 -25.12 10.43 -34.87
C GLY A 87 -24.05 9.40 -34.52
N GLY A 88 -24.13 8.76 -33.34
CA GLY A 88 -23.17 7.72 -32.91
C GLY A 88 -21.81 8.26 -32.46
N ARG A 89 -21.70 9.55 -32.13
CA ARG A 89 -20.47 10.13 -31.57
C ARG A 89 -20.20 9.57 -30.17
N SER A 90 -18.95 9.20 -29.91
CA SER A 90 -18.44 8.89 -28.57
C SER A 90 -17.52 10.01 -28.08
N ILE A 91 -17.53 10.24 -26.76
CA ILE A 91 -16.61 11.15 -26.07
C ILE A 91 -15.90 10.31 -25.01
N SER A 92 -14.58 10.28 -25.07
CA SER A 92 -13.75 9.67 -24.03
C SER A 92 -13.46 10.71 -22.95
N VAL A 93 -13.70 10.34 -21.70
CA VAL A 93 -13.43 11.15 -20.51
C VAL A 93 -12.53 10.34 -19.59
N GLN A 94 -11.41 10.93 -19.20
CA GLN A 94 -10.48 10.34 -18.25
C GLN A 94 -10.54 11.10 -16.93
N GLN A 95 -10.47 10.38 -15.82
CA GLN A 95 -10.31 10.94 -14.48
C GLN A 95 -9.15 10.23 -13.80
N ASP A 96 -8.25 11.01 -13.21
CA ASP A 96 -7.08 10.50 -12.51
C ASP A 96 -7.11 10.90 -11.05
N LYS A 97 -6.66 9.98 -10.19
CA LYS A 97 -6.41 10.21 -8.77
C LYS A 97 -5.09 9.57 -8.39
N GLU A 98 -4.30 10.27 -7.60
CA GLU A 98 -3.06 9.71 -7.04
C GLU A 98 -3.29 9.31 -5.57
N ILE A 99 -2.78 8.13 -5.22
CA ILE A 99 -2.77 7.57 -3.88
C ILE A 99 -1.32 7.29 -3.53
N GLU A 100 -0.87 7.82 -2.40
CA GLU A 100 0.48 7.60 -1.87
C GLU A 100 0.37 6.94 -0.49
N THR A 101 1.26 5.99 -0.20
CA THR A 101 1.43 5.45 1.15
C THR A 101 2.88 5.56 1.60
N ASP A 102 3.08 5.34 2.90
CA ASP A 102 4.41 5.16 3.50
C ASP A 102 4.31 4.04 4.53
N ILE A 103 4.33 2.81 4.06
CA ILE A 103 4.11 1.60 4.81
C ILE A 103 5.39 1.22 5.55
N ILE A 104 6.52 1.27 4.85
CA ILE A 104 7.81 0.81 5.41
C ILE A 104 8.61 1.92 6.08
N GLY A 105 8.48 3.18 5.63
CA GLY A 105 9.27 4.28 6.17
C GLY A 105 8.97 4.57 7.64
N GLN A 106 7.77 4.22 8.09
CA GLN A 106 7.32 4.31 9.47
C GLN A 106 7.99 3.28 10.41
N PHE A 107 8.64 2.26 9.87
CA PHE A 107 9.46 1.33 10.66
C PHE A 107 10.75 1.99 11.19
N ASN A 108 11.16 3.10 10.58
CA ASN A 108 12.35 3.83 10.99
C ASN A 108 12.13 4.50 12.36
N SER A 109 12.97 4.18 13.33
CA SER A 109 12.95 4.81 14.65
C SER A 109 14.35 4.89 15.23
N THR A 110 14.64 5.97 15.95
CA THR A 110 15.88 6.17 16.74
C THR A 110 15.61 6.13 18.25
N GLU A 111 14.38 5.75 18.64
CA GLU A 111 14.00 5.63 20.04
C GLU A 111 14.57 4.36 20.66
N THR A 112 15.31 4.52 21.77
CA THR A 112 15.87 3.42 22.53
C THR A 112 14.80 2.74 23.37
N ARG A 113 14.55 1.45 23.10
CA ARG A 113 13.50 0.66 23.73
C ARG A 113 14.08 -0.60 24.39
N PRO A 114 13.75 -0.89 25.66
CA PRO A 114 14.27 -2.06 26.36
C PRO A 114 13.58 -3.35 25.88
N ILE A 115 14.34 -4.41 25.65
CA ILE A 115 13.82 -5.77 25.46
C ILE A 115 13.78 -6.44 26.83
N GLU A 116 12.59 -6.79 27.28
CA GLU A 116 12.36 -7.42 28.58
C GLU A 116 12.02 -8.90 28.44
N SER A 117 12.31 -9.67 29.49
CA SER A 117 11.87 -11.04 29.65
C SER A 117 10.82 -11.14 30.73
N GLU A 118 9.78 -11.92 30.47
CA GLU A 118 8.81 -12.31 31.51
C GLU A 118 9.36 -13.40 32.45
N ARG A 119 10.56 -13.96 32.16
CA ARG A 119 11.18 -15.02 32.96
C ARG A 119 11.86 -14.44 34.20
N ALA A 120 11.35 -14.80 35.38
CA ALA A 120 11.83 -14.31 36.68
C ALA A 120 13.33 -14.52 36.97
N LEU A 121 13.98 -15.50 36.32
CA LEU A 121 15.40 -15.81 36.51
C LEU A 121 16.34 -14.92 35.67
N LEU A 122 15.82 -14.19 34.69
CA LEU A 122 16.60 -13.28 33.86
C LEU A 122 16.45 -11.85 34.36
N SER A 123 17.57 -11.15 34.53
CA SER A 123 17.55 -9.75 34.91
C SER A 123 17.20 -8.89 33.69
N ASN A 124 16.15 -8.08 33.79
CA ASN A 124 15.80 -7.11 32.75
C ASN A 124 16.61 -5.81 32.86
N PRO A 125 16.74 -5.04 31.76
CA PRO A 125 16.45 -5.46 30.39
C PRO A 125 17.50 -6.45 29.86
N LEU A 126 17.09 -7.33 28.95
CA LEU A 126 17.98 -8.29 28.30
C LEU A 126 18.91 -7.59 27.30
N LEU A 127 18.32 -6.73 26.48
CA LEU A 127 18.95 -5.98 25.39
C LEU A 127 18.23 -4.61 25.29
N TYR A 128 18.81 -3.68 24.54
CA TYR A 128 18.13 -2.46 24.10
C TYR A 128 18.12 -2.42 22.58
N VAL A 129 17.00 -2.05 21.97
CA VAL A 129 16.98 -1.67 20.55
C VAL A 129 17.10 -0.17 20.49
N ASN A 130 18.20 0.32 19.91
CA ASN A 130 18.50 1.74 19.81
C ASN A 130 17.95 2.36 18.52
N GLU A 131 17.86 1.56 17.46
CA GLU A 131 17.44 2.03 16.15
C GLU A 131 16.77 0.89 15.38
N THR A 132 15.73 1.21 14.62
CA THR A 132 15.13 0.35 13.60
C THR A 132 15.18 1.05 12.26
N ARG A 133 15.51 0.31 11.19
CA ARG A 133 15.46 0.82 9.81
C ARG A 133 14.79 -0.16 8.89
N GLY A 134 13.96 0.33 7.97
CA GLY A 134 13.18 -0.49 7.05
C GLY A 134 13.15 0.11 5.66
N GLN A 135 13.29 -0.74 4.65
CA GLN A 135 13.13 -0.37 3.25
C GLN A 135 12.64 -1.55 2.43
N TRP A 136 11.90 -1.27 1.36
CA TRP A 136 11.59 -2.28 0.34
C TRP A 136 12.86 -2.76 -0.34
N ASP A 137 12.95 -4.07 -0.58
CA ASP A 137 14.02 -4.64 -1.37
C ASP A 137 13.64 -4.66 -2.86
N GLN A 138 13.67 -3.48 -3.47
CA GLN A 138 13.31 -3.25 -4.87
C GLN A 138 14.06 -4.15 -5.85
N GLU A 139 15.29 -4.53 -5.54
CA GLU A 139 16.12 -5.39 -6.39
C GLU A 139 15.59 -6.83 -6.48
N ASN A 140 14.88 -7.29 -5.44
CA ASN A 140 14.32 -8.64 -5.35
C ASN A 140 12.79 -8.64 -5.39
N LEU A 141 12.16 -7.52 -5.72
CA LEU A 141 10.71 -7.44 -5.90
C LEU A 141 10.26 -8.38 -7.03
N THR A 142 9.25 -9.20 -6.77
CA THR A 142 8.70 -10.12 -7.77
C THR A 142 7.17 -10.12 -7.73
N ALA A 143 6.54 -10.67 -8.78
CA ALA A 143 5.09 -10.85 -8.79
C ALA A 143 4.55 -11.70 -7.63
N ALA A 144 5.37 -12.61 -7.08
CA ALA A 144 4.98 -13.51 -5.99
C ALA A 144 5.30 -12.95 -4.60
N GLU A 145 6.39 -12.19 -4.47
CA GLU A 145 6.90 -11.73 -3.17
C GLU A 145 7.24 -10.24 -3.19
N THR A 146 6.88 -9.56 -2.11
CA THR A 146 7.31 -8.19 -1.82
C THR A 146 8.31 -8.21 -0.65
N PRO A 147 9.62 -8.27 -0.93
CA PRO A 147 10.64 -8.35 0.11
C PRO A 147 10.94 -7.01 0.78
N MET A 148 11.26 -7.06 2.07
CA MET A 148 11.64 -5.94 2.93
C MET A 148 12.97 -6.23 3.61
N LYS A 149 13.90 -5.27 3.57
CA LYS A 149 15.14 -5.27 4.35
C LYS A 149 14.93 -4.48 5.63
N LEU A 150 15.04 -5.15 6.76
CA LEU A 150 14.86 -4.58 8.09
C LEU A 150 16.14 -4.73 8.92
N ASP A 151 16.59 -3.65 9.53
CA ASP A 151 17.74 -3.61 10.40
C ASP A 151 17.34 -3.19 11.82
N PHE A 152 17.91 -3.86 12.82
CA PHE A 152 17.76 -3.54 14.23
C PHE A 152 19.13 -3.30 14.85
N THR A 153 19.39 -2.09 15.34
CA THR A 153 20.62 -1.79 16.09
C THR A 153 20.40 -2.09 17.56
N VAL A 154 21.05 -3.15 18.06
CA VAL A 154 20.81 -3.72 19.38
C VAL A 154 22.04 -3.60 20.28
N PHE A 155 21.85 -3.14 21.52
CA PHE A 155 22.89 -3.02 22.55
C PHE A 155 22.71 -4.07 23.65
N ASN A 156 23.81 -4.72 24.04
CA ASN A 156 23.85 -5.69 25.13
C ASN A 156 24.38 -5.06 26.43
N PRO A 157 23.52 -4.80 27.43
CA PRO A 157 23.93 -4.25 28.72
C PRO A 157 24.57 -5.29 29.65
N LYS A 158 24.57 -6.58 29.30
CA LYS A 158 25.05 -7.66 30.17
C LYS A 158 26.56 -7.85 30.06
N PRO A 159 27.21 -8.37 31.12
CA PRO A 159 28.64 -8.67 31.12
C PRO A 159 28.99 -9.98 30.39
N TYR A 160 28.04 -10.60 29.69
CA TYR A 160 28.23 -11.82 28.92
C TYR A 160 27.59 -11.67 27.52
N PRO A 161 28.12 -12.38 26.49
CA PRO A 161 27.62 -12.28 25.13
C PRO A 161 26.27 -12.99 24.94
N TYR A 162 25.51 -12.56 23.95
CA TYR A 162 24.34 -13.27 23.43
C TYR A 162 24.60 -13.73 21.99
N THR A 163 24.28 -14.98 21.67
CA THR A 163 24.28 -15.46 20.29
C THR A 163 22.85 -15.57 19.79
N VAL A 164 22.45 -14.66 18.90
CA VAL A 164 21.20 -14.77 18.16
C VAL A 164 21.41 -15.84 17.10
N THR A 165 20.61 -16.89 17.11
CA THR A 165 20.70 -18.00 16.16
C THR A 165 19.69 -17.86 15.02
N LYS A 166 18.53 -17.25 15.31
CA LYS A 166 17.45 -16.99 14.36
C LYS A 166 16.70 -15.72 14.75
N ILE A 167 16.17 -15.06 13.73
CA ILE A 167 15.21 -13.97 13.84
C ILE A 167 13.97 -14.44 13.09
N GLY A 168 12.86 -14.65 13.78
CA GLY A 168 11.59 -14.98 13.15
C GLY A 168 10.66 -13.79 13.10
N TYR A 169 9.71 -13.85 12.16
CA TYR A 169 8.74 -12.80 11.92
C TYR A 169 7.39 -13.36 11.46
N GLU A 170 6.33 -12.60 11.76
CA GLU A 170 4.99 -12.77 11.20
C GLU A 170 4.44 -11.38 10.85
N ILE A 171 3.91 -11.22 9.65
CA ILE A 171 3.31 -9.99 9.14
C ILE A 171 1.82 -10.25 8.95
N THR A 172 0.99 -9.45 9.60
CA THR A 172 -0.46 -9.48 9.43
C THR A 172 -0.97 -8.12 8.96
N MET A 173 -2.01 -8.14 8.13
CA MET A 173 -2.72 -6.94 7.70
C MET A 173 -4.22 -7.20 7.93
N ASN A 174 -4.82 -6.48 8.87
CA ASN A 174 -6.20 -6.76 9.35
C ASN A 174 -6.41 -8.23 9.75
N ASP A 175 -5.49 -8.76 10.57
CA ASP A 175 -5.51 -10.16 11.04
C ASP A 175 -5.30 -11.24 9.94
N VAL A 176 -5.06 -10.84 8.69
CA VAL A 176 -4.67 -11.75 7.60
C VAL A 176 -3.15 -11.90 7.59
N THR A 177 -2.63 -13.12 7.77
CA THR A 177 -1.19 -13.40 7.67
C THR A 177 -0.72 -13.29 6.22
N VAL A 178 0.03 -12.24 5.93
CA VAL A 178 0.56 -11.96 4.59
C VAL A 178 2.02 -12.32 4.45
N GLY A 179 2.71 -12.71 5.52
CA GLY A 179 4.09 -13.20 5.43
C GLY A 179 4.57 -13.74 6.76
N GLU A 180 5.37 -14.81 6.73
CA GLU A 180 5.99 -15.40 7.91
C GLU A 180 7.33 -16.04 7.54
N GLY A 181 8.25 -16.14 8.49
CA GLY A 181 9.50 -16.84 8.24
C GLY A 181 10.53 -16.69 9.35
N GLU A 182 11.70 -17.31 9.11
CA GLU A 182 12.86 -17.23 9.99
C GLU A 182 14.12 -16.97 9.17
N THR A 183 15.05 -16.22 9.75
CA THR A 183 16.40 -16.08 9.20
C THR A 183 17.32 -17.18 9.72
N ASP A 184 18.22 -17.64 8.85
CA ASP A 184 19.27 -18.60 9.20
C ASP A 184 20.59 -17.92 9.59
N ARG A 185 20.59 -16.59 9.75
CA ARG A 185 21.80 -15.82 10.04
C ARG A 185 21.99 -15.64 11.54
N GLY A 186 23.10 -16.18 12.04
CA GLY A 186 23.51 -15.98 13.42
C GLY A 186 24.24 -14.65 13.62
N TYR A 187 23.98 -14.00 14.76
CA TYR A 187 24.67 -12.80 15.23
C TYR A 187 25.22 -13.04 16.64
N THR A 188 26.33 -12.40 16.99
CA THR A 188 26.85 -12.42 18.36
C THR A 188 26.97 -11.01 18.87
N ILE A 189 26.26 -10.69 19.95
CA ILE A 189 26.26 -9.38 20.59
C ILE A 189 27.11 -9.44 21.84
N GLY A 190 28.33 -8.90 21.74
CA GLY A 190 29.31 -8.91 22.82
C GLY A 190 28.86 -8.12 24.06
N PRO A 191 29.50 -8.33 25.22
CA PRO A 191 29.15 -7.61 26.44
C PRO A 191 29.44 -6.11 26.29
N GLY A 192 28.44 -5.26 26.56
CA GLY A 192 28.55 -3.80 26.37
C GLY A 192 28.78 -3.38 24.92
N GLN A 193 28.47 -4.23 23.94
CA GLN A 193 28.59 -3.93 22.52
C GLN A 193 27.22 -3.64 21.89
N THR A 194 27.27 -2.93 20.77
CA THR A 194 26.14 -2.67 19.89
C THR A 194 26.36 -3.43 18.59
N GLU A 195 25.34 -4.13 18.10
CA GLU A 195 25.36 -4.88 16.85
C GLU A 195 24.11 -4.58 16.01
N THR A 196 24.27 -4.55 14.69
CA THR A 196 23.13 -4.41 13.77
C THR A 196 22.70 -5.77 13.26
N LEU A 197 21.47 -6.17 13.61
CA LEU A 197 20.82 -7.39 13.18
C LEU A 197 20.00 -7.09 11.93
N GLY A 198 20.41 -7.63 10.78
CA GLY A 198 19.70 -7.45 9.51
C GLY A 198 18.86 -8.68 9.17
N THR A 199 17.62 -8.46 8.76
CA THR A 199 16.71 -9.51 8.30
C THR A 199 16.08 -9.14 6.98
N THR A 200 15.82 -10.14 6.15
CA THR A 200 14.99 -10.01 4.97
C THR A 200 13.68 -10.73 5.27
N THR A 201 12.60 -9.97 5.23
CA THR A 201 11.23 -10.48 5.38
C THR A 201 10.51 -10.32 4.05
N ALA A 202 9.40 -11.03 3.84
CA ALA A 202 8.64 -10.89 2.60
C ALA A 202 7.14 -11.00 2.86
N ILE A 203 6.39 -10.16 2.17
CA ILE A 203 4.94 -10.37 1.96
C ILE A 203 4.78 -11.34 0.80
N GLN A 204 3.97 -12.37 1.00
CA GLN A 204 3.52 -13.31 0.00
C GLN A 204 2.31 -12.71 -0.73
N ASN A 205 2.52 -12.27 -1.97
CA ASN A 205 1.52 -11.49 -2.70
C ASN A 205 0.23 -12.27 -2.97
N GLU A 206 0.29 -13.61 -2.95
CA GLU A 206 -0.89 -14.46 -3.10
C GLU A 206 -1.90 -14.31 -1.95
N ASN A 207 -1.47 -13.85 -0.77
CA ASN A 207 -2.35 -13.63 0.39
C ASN A 207 -3.00 -12.23 0.40
N LEU A 208 -2.62 -11.36 -0.55
CA LEU A 208 -3.09 -9.97 -0.58
C LEU A 208 -4.53 -9.81 -1.06
N ASP A 209 -5.09 -10.80 -1.77
CA ASP A 209 -6.47 -10.75 -2.21
C ASP A 209 -7.47 -10.89 -1.05
N GLU A 210 -7.13 -11.69 -0.04
CA GLU A 210 -7.86 -11.81 1.22
C GLU A 210 -7.72 -10.53 2.06
N TRP A 211 -6.50 -10.03 2.24
CA TRP A 211 -6.27 -8.73 2.91
C TRP A 211 -7.11 -7.62 2.26
N TRP A 212 -7.13 -7.53 0.94
CA TRP A 212 -7.86 -6.49 0.23
C TRP A 212 -9.35 -6.46 0.56
N VAL A 213 -9.99 -7.62 0.73
CA VAL A 213 -11.39 -7.70 1.15
C VAL A 213 -11.58 -7.05 2.52
N THR A 214 -10.74 -7.43 3.50
CA THR A 214 -10.81 -6.86 4.85
C THR A 214 -10.54 -5.36 4.87
N HIS A 215 -9.63 -4.88 4.02
CA HIS A 215 -9.32 -3.46 3.85
C HIS A 215 -10.57 -2.68 3.41
N LEU A 216 -11.30 -3.19 2.41
CA LEU A 216 -12.52 -2.57 1.92
C LEU A 216 -13.66 -2.64 2.94
N GLU A 217 -13.84 -3.78 3.62
CA GLU A 217 -14.87 -3.95 4.67
C GLU A 217 -14.65 -3.01 5.85
N ARG A 218 -13.38 -2.66 6.13
CA ARG A 218 -12.98 -1.68 7.13
C ARG A 218 -12.96 -0.24 6.61
N ASN A 219 -13.65 0.05 5.51
CA ASN A 219 -13.69 1.37 4.85
C ASN A 219 -12.31 1.89 4.44
N GLN A 220 -11.54 1.02 3.79
CA GLN A 220 -10.21 1.33 3.27
C GLN A 220 -9.20 1.64 4.38
N VAL A 221 -9.27 0.87 5.47
CA VAL A 221 -8.35 0.96 6.62
C VAL A 221 -7.69 -0.39 6.83
N THR A 222 -6.37 -0.38 7.01
CA THR A 222 -5.56 -1.55 7.32
C THR A 222 -4.78 -1.34 8.60
N ASP A 223 -4.89 -2.26 9.55
CA ASP A 223 -3.92 -2.39 10.63
C ASP A 223 -2.83 -3.37 10.19
N LEU A 224 -1.64 -2.85 9.89
CA LEU A 224 -0.44 -3.64 9.64
C LEU A 224 0.24 -3.92 10.97
N TYR A 225 0.54 -5.19 11.22
CA TYR A 225 1.28 -5.63 12.39
C TYR A 225 2.43 -6.55 11.97
N ILE A 226 3.62 -6.33 12.52
CA ILE A 226 4.77 -7.23 12.34
C ILE A 226 5.27 -7.64 13.72
N ASP A 227 5.12 -8.93 14.03
CA ASP A 227 5.67 -9.57 15.22
C ASP A 227 7.09 -10.06 14.92
N PHE A 228 8.02 -9.83 15.85
CA PHE A 228 9.38 -10.33 15.76
C PHE A 228 9.76 -11.11 17.01
N TYR A 229 10.56 -12.16 16.80
CA TYR A 229 11.18 -12.89 17.90
C TYR A 229 12.63 -13.27 17.60
N LEU A 230 13.45 -13.33 18.64
CA LEU A 230 14.80 -13.85 18.57
C LEU A 230 14.86 -15.23 19.20
N VAL A 231 15.60 -16.15 18.58
CA VAL A 231 16.06 -17.37 19.24
C VAL A 231 17.49 -17.16 19.67
N VAL A 232 17.70 -16.99 20.97
CA VAL A 232 19.01 -16.68 21.55
C VAL A 232 19.57 -17.88 22.29
N GLU A 233 20.87 -18.11 22.12
CA GLU A 233 21.66 -19.05 22.89
C GLU A 233 22.56 -18.29 23.87
N ALA A 234 22.47 -18.63 25.17
CA ALA A 234 23.34 -18.11 26.21
C ALA A 234 23.58 -19.18 27.28
N GLY A 235 24.83 -19.35 27.71
CA GLY A 235 25.17 -20.35 28.74
C GLY A 235 24.88 -21.80 28.34
N GLY A 236 24.75 -22.11 27.05
CA GLY A 236 24.40 -23.43 26.52
C GLY A 236 22.89 -23.72 26.48
N GLU A 237 22.04 -22.77 26.87
CA GLU A 237 20.59 -22.88 26.76
C GLU A 237 20.05 -21.99 25.64
N ARG A 238 18.98 -22.44 24.99
CA ARG A 238 18.25 -21.67 23.97
C ARG A 238 16.92 -21.19 24.51
N PHE A 239 16.59 -19.94 24.22
CA PHE A 239 15.30 -19.38 24.57
C PHE A 239 14.81 -18.40 23.50
N ARG A 240 13.49 -18.38 23.31
CA ARG A 240 12.80 -17.37 22.50
C ARG A 240 12.61 -16.11 23.32
N ILE A 241 12.91 -14.97 22.72
CA ILE A 241 12.65 -13.63 23.24
C ILE A 241 11.68 -12.98 22.26
N ASP A 242 10.45 -12.73 22.70
CA ASP A 242 9.51 -11.93 21.93
C ASP A 242 9.94 -10.47 21.98
N LEU A 243 9.95 -9.81 20.83
CA LEU A 243 10.47 -8.46 20.70
C LEU A 243 9.35 -7.43 20.78
N ARG A 244 8.47 -7.56 21.79
CA ARG A 244 7.30 -6.67 21.96
C ARG A 244 7.61 -5.18 21.96
N ALA A 245 8.82 -4.82 22.41
CA ALA A 245 9.30 -3.45 22.42
C ALA A 245 9.49 -2.85 21.01
N ILE A 246 9.56 -3.69 19.99
CA ILE A 246 9.71 -3.30 18.58
C ILE A 246 8.62 -3.91 17.70
N ASP A 247 7.55 -4.46 18.29
CA ASP A 247 6.35 -4.82 17.55
C ASP A 247 5.93 -3.60 16.75
N TYR A 248 5.83 -3.80 15.44
CA TYR A 248 5.45 -2.73 14.55
C TYR A 248 3.94 -2.81 14.35
N SER A 249 3.22 -1.78 14.76
CA SER A 249 1.78 -1.65 14.50
C SER A 249 1.50 -0.30 13.87
N LYS A 250 0.80 -0.32 12.73
CA LYS A 250 0.43 0.90 12.04
C LYS A 250 -0.93 0.77 11.37
N THR A 251 -1.76 1.78 11.56
CA THR A 251 -2.98 1.96 10.77
C THR A 251 -2.64 2.74 9.50
N ILE A 252 -2.94 2.13 8.35
CA ILE A 252 -2.83 2.70 7.00
C ILE A 252 -4.24 2.97 6.52
N GLU A 253 -4.50 4.21 6.14
CA GLU A 253 -5.79 4.63 5.61
C GLU A 253 -5.61 5.08 4.17
N THR A 254 -6.49 4.59 3.29
CA THR A 254 -6.58 5.08 1.91
C THR A 254 -7.99 5.58 1.62
N ASP A 255 -8.12 6.32 0.52
CA ASP A 255 -9.41 6.67 -0.08
C ASP A 255 -9.31 6.52 -1.59
N ILE A 256 -9.28 5.31 -2.09
CA ILE A 256 -9.11 4.98 -3.50
C ILE A 256 -10.38 5.35 -4.30
N PHE A 257 -11.55 5.32 -3.66
CA PHE A 257 -12.84 5.45 -4.34
C PHE A 257 -13.62 6.76 -4.05
N ASP A 258 -13.11 7.65 -3.20
CA ASP A 258 -13.81 8.88 -2.78
C ASP A 258 -15.21 8.60 -2.20
N ASN A 259 -15.36 7.46 -1.51
CA ASN A 259 -16.67 6.96 -1.07
C ASN A 259 -16.76 6.70 0.44
N LYS A 260 -15.73 7.07 1.21
CA LYS A 260 -15.67 6.77 2.64
C LYS A 260 -16.81 7.35 3.46
N GLU A 261 -17.30 8.54 3.08
CA GLU A 261 -18.47 9.18 3.70
C GLU A 261 -19.76 8.39 3.48
N GLN A 262 -19.86 7.66 2.37
CA GLN A 262 -21.05 6.88 2.01
C GLN A 262 -21.08 5.52 2.72
N TYR A 263 -19.92 5.04 3.17
CA TYR A 263 -19.76 3.74 3.84
C TYR A 263 -18.97 3.89 5.16
N PRO A 264 -19.47 4.68 6.13
CA PRO A 264 -18.75 4.89 7.38
C PRO A 264 -18.64 3.58 8.18
N THR A 265 -17.46 3.33 8.74
CA THR A 265 -17.19 2.21 9.66
C THR A 265 -16.84 2.72 11.06
N GLY A 266 -16.90 1.85 12.07
CA GLY A 266 -16.56 2.19 13.45
C GLY A 266 -17.54 3.15 14.12
N THR A 267 -17.06 4.02 15.01
CA THR A 267 -17.88 4.97 15.80
C THR A 267 -18.66 5.97 14.93
N ASN A 268 -18.20 6.19 13.69
CA ASN A 268 -18.85 7.05 12.71
C ASN A 268 -19.98 6.35 11.94
N ALA A 269 -20.18 5.04 12.12
CA ALA A 269 -21.27 4.26 11.51
C ALA A 269 -22.65 4.52 12.17
N SER A 270 -22.88 5.72 12.70
CA SER A 270 -24.13 6.06 13.39
C SER A 270 -25.26 6.29 12.39
N ALA A 271 -26.03 5.21 12.20
CA ALA A 271 -27.43 5.08 11.75
C ALA A 271 -28.11 6.29 11.08
N ASP A 272 -28.08 6.32 9.75
CA ASP A 272 -29.20 6.87 8.97
C ASP A 272 -30.06 5.72 8.41
N GLY A 273 -30.67 4.99 9.32
CA GLY A 273 -31.75 4.05 9.04
C GLY A 273 -33.08 4.74 9.35
N GLY A 274 -33.47 5.73 8.54
CA GLY A 274 -34.71 6.47 8.67
C GLY A 274 -35.94 5.59 8.45
N ALA A 275 -36.43 4.97 9.52
CA ALA A 275 -37.74 4.35 9.61
C ALA A 275 -38.63 5.12 10.62
N ASP A 276 -39.61 5.82 10.04
CA ASP A 276 -41.01 5.97 10.47
C ASP A 276 -41.43 6.84 11.69
N ALA A 277 -42.59 7.49 11.46
CA ALA A 277 -43.66 7.89 12.36
C ALA A 277 -43.41 8.66 13.68
N GLY A 278 -44.05 9.85 13.76
CA GLY A 278 -45.11 10.12 14.75
C GLY A 278 -44.73 10.46 16.20
N THR A 279 -44.65 11.76 16.48
CA THR A 279 -45.19 12.50 17.66
C THR A 279 -45.15 11.86 19.07
N ASP A 280 -44.43 12.48 20.02
CA ASP A 280 -45.04 13.15 21.21
C ASP A 280 -44.04 14.05 21.95
N ASP A 281 -44.59 15.09 22.59
CA ASP A 281 -43.99 16.22 23.30
C ASP A 281 -43.67 15.90 24.78
N GLY A 282 -42.67 16.56 25.36
CA GLY A 282 -42.28 16.36 26.77
C GLY A 282 -40.98 17.06 27.21
N THR A 283 -41.13 18.32 27.61
CA THR A 283 -40.23 19.22 28.40
C THR A 283 -39.72 18.57 29.73
N ASP A 284 -38.61 18.89 30.43
CA ASP A 284 -37.66 20.03 30.56
C ASP A 284 -36.40 19.59 31.39
N ALA A 285 -35.33 20.41 31.33
CA ALA A 285 -34.36 20.80 32.39
C ALA A 285 -32.93 20.18 32.52
N GLY A 286 -31.94 20.94 31.98
CA GLY A 286 -30.66 21.39 32.60
C GLY A 286 -29.48 20.39 32.71
N THR A 287 -28.22 20.67 32.34
CA THR A 287 -27.31 21.83 32.57
C THR A 287 -25.93 21.52 31.88
N PRO A 288 -25.04 22.48 31.57
CA PRO A 288 -24.21 22.47 30.34
C PRO A 288 -22.75 21.98 30.45
N THR A 289 -22.26 21.53 29.28
CA THR A 289 -20.97 21.69 28.57
C THR A 289 -19.66 21.95 29.35
N PRO A 290 -18.54 21.34 28.90
CA PRO A 290 -17.56 22.16 28.19
C PRO A 290 -17.19 21.63 26.79
N THR A 291 -17.03 22.59 25.89
CA THR A 291 -16.64 22.50 24.48
C THR A 291 -15.14 22.30 24.38
N GLU A 292 -14.70 21.31 23.59
CA GLU A 292 -13.36 21.29 23.03
C GLU A 292 -13.42 21.53 21.51
N THR A 293 -12.50 22.40 21.10
CA THR A 293 -12.37 23.08 19.82
C THR A 293 -12.03 22.10 18.70
N ALA A 294 -12.87 22.06 17.66
CA ALA A 294 -12.49 21.57 16.35
C ALA A 294 -11.79 22.70 15.58
N THR A 295 -10.61 22.42 15.03
CA THR A 295 -9.92 23.33 14.13
C THR A 295 -10.42 23.08 12.71
N ASP A 296 -11.08 24.08 12.15
CA ASP A 296 -11.46 24.16 10.74
C ASP A 296 -10.23 24.03 9.84
N SER A 297 -10.33 23.19 8.80
CA SER A 297 -9.54 23.34 7.58
C SER A 297 -10.50 23.65 6.45
N ASP A 298 -10.61 24.94 6.16
CA ASP A 298 -11.31 25.47 5.00
C ASP A 298 -10.36 26.42 4.27
N GLY A 299 -10.50 26.48 2.94
CA GLY A 299 -9.93 27.57 2.15
C GLY A 299 -9.09 27.14 0.95
N GLY A 300 -9.76 26.82 -0.15
CA GLY A 300 -9.17 26.85 -1.48
C GLY A 300 -9.02 28.26 -2.08
N LEU A 301 -8.21 28.29 -3.14
CA LEU A 301 -8.43 28.97 -4.43
C LEU A 301 -8.29 30.52 -4.55
N PHE A 302 -7.31 30.88 -5.40
CA PHE A 302 -7.03 32.15 -6.10
C PHE A 302 -6.29 33.29 -5.37
N GLY A 303 -5.09 33.61 -5.88
CA GLY A 303 -4.36 34.83 -5.60
C GLY A 303 -3.10 34.95 -6.49
N ASP A 304 -3.22 35.77 -7.52
CA ASP A 304 -2.18 36.20 -8.47
C ASP A 304 -1.02 36.95 -7.77
N GLY A 305 0.21 36.87 -8.31
CA GLY A 305 1.32 37.71 -7.82
C GLY A 305 2.73 37.19 -8.04
N GLU A 306 3.51 37.95 -8.79
CA GLU A 306 4.83 37.68 -9.35
C GLU A 306 6.02 37.64 -8.35
N THR A 307 7.14 37.10 -8.86
CA THR A 307 8.56 37.46 -8.62
C THR A 307 9.32 36.82 -7.44
N ALA A 308 10.34 36.02 -7.75
CA ALA A 308 11.77 36.39 -7.65
C ALA A 308 12.68 35.17 -7.43
N THR A 309 13.48 34.87 -8.45
CA THR A 309 14.69 34.04 -8.42
C THR A 309 15.71 34.56 -7.40
N GLN A 310 16.23 33.70 -6.52
CA GLN A 310 17.56 33.85 -5.93
C GLN A 310 18.27 32.51 -5.79
N THR A 311 19.31 32.36 -6.61
CA THR A 311 20.43 31.43 -6.49
C THR A 311 21.29 31.79 -5.27
N PRO A 312 21.93 30.81 -4.60
CA PRO A 312 23.27 31.04 -4.10
C PRO A 312 24.28 30.07 -4.75
N GLY A 313 25.24 30.66 -5.46
CA GLY A 313 26.45 30.00 -5.88
C GLY A 313 27.46 29.93 -4.72
N GLY A 314 28.37 28.96 -4.83
CA GLY A 314 29.48 28.78 -3.91
C GLY A 314 30.48 27.80 -4.51
N GLU A 315 31.23 28.28 -5.50
CA GLU A 315 32.42 27.60 -6.01
C GLU A 315 33.57 27.75 -4.99
N THR A 316 34.32 26.66 -4.77
CA THR A 316 35.76 26.75 -4.51
C THR A 316 36.42 25.56 -5.18
N GLN A 317 37.19 25.89 -6.21
CA GLN A 317 38.03 25.02 -7.02
C GLN A 317 39.47 25.14 -6.49
N THR A 318 40.23 24.03 -6.42
CA THR A 318 41.67 23.99 -6.77
C THR A 318 42.09 22.53 -7.00
N ASP A 319 42.31 22.20 -8.27
CA ASP A 319 43.44 21.49 -8.92
C ASP A 319 44.15 20.33 -8.18
N ALA A 320 44.15 19.09 -8.67
CA ALA A 320 44.65 18.50 -9.93
C ALA A 320 46.12 18.02 -9.84
N GLU A 321 46.31 16.71 -10.10
CA GLU A 321 47.42 16.03 -10.81
C GLU A 321 47.41 14.53 -10.44
N THR A 322 47.84 13.54 -11.21
CA THR A 322 47.85 13.18 -12.64
C THR A 322 48.48 11.76 -12.70
N SER A 323 48.01 10.91 -13.63
CA SER A 323 48.57 9.63 -14.13
C SER A 323 48.55 8.41 -13.18
N THR A 324 48.28 7.16 -13.62
CA THR A 324 48.80 6.46 -14.81
C THR A 324 47.99 5.18 -15.13
N GLU A 325 47.92 4.87 -16.43
CA GLU A 325 47.69 3.55 -17.08
C GLU A 325 47.89 2.27 -16.25
N SER A 326 46.97 1.31 -16.38
CA SER A 326 47.35 -0.09 -16.55
C SER A 326 46.27 -0.96 -17.19
N ALA A 327 46.74 -1.89 -18.01
CA ALA A 327 46.02 -2.63 -19.02
C ALA A 327 45.19 -3.83 -18.51
N SER A 328 44.23 -4.21 -19.36
CA SER A 328 43.48 -5.47 -19.40
C SER A 328 44.39 -6.72 -19.36
N PRO A 329 43.88 -7.86 -18.85
CA PRO A 329 43.58 -8.92 -19.81
C PRO A 329 42.30 -9.75 -19.53
N ALA A 330 41.64 -10.08 -20.65
CA ALA A 330 41.08 -11.38 -21.03
C ALA A 330 40.03 -12.12 -20.15
N ASN A 331 38.81 -12.09 -20.69
CA ASN A 331 37.72 -13.06 -20.72
C ASN A 331 38.11 -14.57 -20.63
N PRO A 332 37.28 -15.40 -19.97
CA PRO A 332 37.04 -16.76 -20.43
C PRO A 332 35.55 -17.08 -20.71
N THR A 333 35.30 -17.35 -21.99
CA THR A 333 34.54 -18.48 -22.54
C THR A 333 33.17 -18.83 -21.95
N LYS A 334 32.13 -18.39 -22.69
CA LYS A 334 30.78 -18.98 -22.69
C LYS A 334 30.81 -20.37 -23.35
N THR A 335 30.23 -21.36 -22.69
CA THR A 335 29.98 -22.70 -23.25
C THR A 335 28.63 -22.72 -23.99
N PRO A 336 28.53 -23.25 -25.23
CA PRO A 336 27.28 -23.32 -25.97
C PRO A 336 26.44 -24.54 -25.58
N ARG A 337 25.14 -24.32 -25.34
CA ARG A 337 24.10 -25.36 -25.17
C ARG A 337 23.54 -25.75 -26.56
N PRO A 338 23.33 -27.05 -26.86
CA PRO A 338 22.84 -27.50 -28.17
C PRO A 338 21.35 -27.22 -28.39
N PRO A 339 20.89 -27.18 -29.65
CA PRO A 339 19.51 -26.84 -30.01
C PRO A 339 18.53 -27.98 -29.69
N SER A 340 17.42 -27.63 -29.03
CA SER A 340 16.26 -28.52 -28.89
C SER A 340 15.44 -28.47 -30.18
N THR A 341 15.25 -29.63 -30.77
CA THR A 341 14.41 -29.92 -31.92
C THR A 341 12.94 -29.57 -31.65
N GLY A 342 12.31 -28.95 -32.64
CA GLY A 342 10.87 -28.72 -32.68
C GLY A 342 10.09 -30.02 -32.89
N VAL A 343 8.90 -30.06 -32.30
CA VAL A 343 7.80 -30.92 -32.71
C VAL A 343 6.61 -30.01 -32.92
N THR A 344 6.21 -29.91 -34.18
CA THR A 344 4.91 -29.44 -34.66
C THR A 344 3.85 -30.49 -34.33
N THR A 345 2.73 -30.09 -33.75
CA THR A 345 1.47 -30.83 -33.86
C THR A 345 0.37 -29.88 -34.30
N GLU A 346 -0.38 -30.39 -35.26
CA GLU A 346 -1.32 -29.71 -36.13
C GLU A 346 -2.59 -29.23 -35.43
N THR A 347 -3.19 -28.25 -36.09
CA THR A 347 -4.60 -27.84 -36.05
C THR A 347 -5.54 -29.05 -36.12
N ASP A 348 -6.53 -29.11 -35.24
CA ASP A 348 -7.76 -29.87 -35.47
C ASP A 348 -8.97 -29.04 -35.03
N ASP A 349 -9.96 -29.02 -35.90
CA ASP A 349 -11.20 -28.27 -35.85
C ASP A 349 -12.32 -29.12 -35.22
N GLY A 350 -13.18 -28.52 -34.39
CA GLY A 350 -14.47 -29.12 -34.00
C GLY A 350 -14.85 -28.83 -32.54
N LEU A 351 -15.61 -27.78 -32.24
CA LEU A 351 -17.08 -27.76 -32.29
C LEU A 351 -17.72 -28.96 -31.56
N LEU A 352 -18.08 -28.82 -30.29
CA LEU A 352 -19.32 -29.38 -29.73
C LEU A 352 -19.76 -28.67 -28.44
N ALA A 353 -21.08 -28.49 -28.38
CA ALA A 353 -21.86 -27.74 -27.41
C ALA A 353 -21.94 -28.41 -26.03
N LEU A 354 -22.15 -27.58 -25.00
CA LEU A 354 -22.80 -28.00 -23.77
C LEU A 354 -24.15 -27.28 -23.64
N GLY A 355 -25.20 -28.07 -23.73
CA GLY A 355 -26.54 -27.72 -23.29
C GLY A 355 -26.88 -28.48 -22.02
N ARG A 356 -27.55 -27.75 -21.13
CA ARG A 356 -28.15 -28.11 -19.83
C ARG A 356 -27.24 -28.11 -18.61
#